data_AF-R2S808-F1
#
_entry.id   AF-R2S808-F1
#
_cell.length_a   1.000
_cell.length_b   1.000
_cell.length_c   1.000
_cell.angle_alpha   90.00
_cell.angle_beta   90.00
_cell.angle_gamma   90.00
#
_symmetry.space_group_name_H-M   'P 1'
#
loop_
_entity.id
_entity.type
_entity.pdbx_description
1 polymer ?
#
loop_
_entity_poly.entity_id
_entity_poly.type
_entity_poly.pdbx_seq_one_letter_code
_entity_poly.pdbx_strand_id
1 'polypeptide(L)'
;MIEIIRISWIFSVVKTTQKVNGLLYYLRKLPVIGQKIPGTVFKSYELKKILTVLLFIWKAVMTLGAKFLWLGLSYGIAFFSIRFLSGGSFDLFPFDPNIVKQGLLFWIGWLGIVSIFDGIWYSMDNNEVNFLDQFSLPRQRFVRGRLVLLIVVEAVKYWPAFFVYGLLLRNPLAVMVVGSFSYLAINLFFYWLGRKTYTLTPSQRRMMTWTIFFAIILLVAADFWFDPTAKLMTGLLHPVCWIPLLILAIFCGDRFLCFDDEGGYLIWQVERLRKATAAAPAAKNSQYLGQGLSMQKKLELEAESNETLFGSQYLNDLLFKRYRRILQRSLLIRLAVIGITWLLVIAGSLFGVLKDATETGLIGLLPLLFFMMYLASFGKTIVQMVFVNCDMAMLYYPFYREASTILSGFFYRFRKTLFYNGTIILGILLIFVTFTLLNPGILSLQFFTVLVLLLFSLAILFSFHELFIYYVLQPFTSELEVTNPLYKIISGIFYGIAYLNLQLDVTGLSYALLVSALSLVYIAIGLVILWKKAPQTFRIKG
;
A
#
# COMPACT_ATOMS: atom_id res chain seq x y z
N MET A 1 -8.99 -21.85 -31.40
CA MET A 1 -7.91 -21.02 -30.82
C MET A 1 -7.92 -19.58 -31.37
N ILE A 2 -7.98 -19.37 -32.68
CA ILE A 2 -8.03 -18.03 -33.32
C ILE A 2 -9.15 -17.15 -32.77
N GLU A 3 -10.35 -17.70 -32.58
CA GLU A 3 -11.49 -16.99 -32.01
C GLU A 3 -11.21 -16.47 -30.59
N ILE A 4 -10.61 -17.29 -29.72
CA ILE A 4 -10.25 -16.92 -28.35
C ILE A 4 -9.20 -15.80 -28.33
N ILE A 5 -8.24 -15.84 -29.26
CA ILE A 5 -7.25 -14.76 -29.42
C ILE A 5 -7.96 -13.45 -29.76
N ARG A 6 -8.89 -13.49 -30.73
CA ARG A 6 -9.68 -12.33 -31.14
C ARG A 6 -10.51 -11.77 -29.98
N ILE A 7 -11.23 -12.62 -29.25
CA ILE A 7 -12.05 -12.20 -28.11
C ILE A 7 -11.17 -11.63 -26.98
N SER A 8 -10.03 -12.26 -26.68
CA SER A 8 -9.09 -11.77 -25.65
C SER A 8 -8.44 -10.43 -26.03
N TRP A 9 -8.20 -10.21 -27.32
CA TRP A 9 -7.75 -8.92 -27.85
C TRP A 9 -8.83 -7.85 -27.67
N ILE A 10 -10.07 -8.13 -28.08
CA ILE A 10 -11.20 -7.20 -27.91
C ILE A 10 -11.40 -6.84 -26.43
N PHE A 11 -11.38 -7.84 -25.54
CA PHE A 11 -11.43 -7.63 -24.09
C PHE A 11 -10.34 -6.65 -23.61
N SER A 12 -9.10 -6.85 -24.08
CA SER A 12 -7.97 -5.99 -23.71
C SER A 12 -8.14 -4.55 -24.21
N VAL A 13 -8.67 -4.36 -25.42
CA VAL A 13 -8.98 -3.05 -26.01
C VAL A 13 -10.08 -2.35 -25.23
N VAL A 14 -11.18 -3.04 -24.92
CA VAL A 14 -12.29 -2.48 -24.13
C VAL A 14 -11.81 -2.06 -22.74
N LYS A 15 -11.10 -2.93 -22.03
CA LYS A 15 -10.56 -2.64 -20.69
C LYS A 15 -9.60 -1.44 -20.70
N THR A 16 -8.74 -1.33 -21.72
CA THR A 16 -7.80 -0.21 -21.83
C THR A 16 -8.50 1.09 -22.20
N THR A 17 -9.49 1.04 -23.09
CA THR A 17 -10.31 2.21 -23.45
C THR A 17 -11.12 2.72 -22.27
N GLN A 18 -11.66 1.83 -21.43
CA GLN A 18 -12.32 2.21 -20.17
C GLN A 18 -11.35 2.91 -19.21
N LYS A 19 -10.10 2.43 -19.10
CA LYS A 19 -9.06 3.11 -18.31
C LYS A 19 -8.70 4.48 -18.88
N VAL A 20 -8.62 4.64 -20.20
CA VAL A 20 -8.40 5.93 -20.85
C VAL A 20 -9.54 6.90 -20.52
N ASN A 21 -10.79 6.46 -20.62
CA ASN A 21 -11.95 7.28 -20.23
C ASN A 21 -11.89 7.67 -18.74
N GLY A 22 -11.53 6.74 -17.86
CA GLY A 22 -11.35 7.02 -16.43
C GLY A 22 -10.24 8.06 -16.18
N LEU A 23 -9.10 7.92 -16.85
CA LEU A 23 -8.00 8.87 -16.77
C LEU A 23 -8.42 10.27 -17.24
N LEU A 24 -9.11 10.37 -18.39
CA LEU A 24 -9.66 11.62 -18.90
C LEU A 24 -10.66 12.25 -17.93
N TYR A 25 -11.51 11.44 -17.30
CA TYR A 25 -12.45 11.87 -16.27
C TYR A 25 -11.75 12.46 -15.05
N TYR A 26 -10.72 11.79 -14.53
CA TYR A 26 -9.96 12.29 -13.38
C TYR A 26 -9.15 13.55 -13.71
N LEU A 27 -8.51 13.60 -14.90
CA LEU A 27 -7.79 14.80 -15.35
C LEU A 27 -8.70 16.02 -15.45
N ARG A 28 -9.95 15.83 -15.92
CA ARG A 28 -10.94 16.91 -15.98
C ARG A 28 -11.41 17.40 -14.61
N LYS A 29 -11.32 16.56 -13.57
CA LYS A 29 -11.62 16.96 -12.19
C LYS A 29 -10.47 17.69 -11.50
N LEU A 30 -9.31 17.84 -12.13
CA LEU A 30 -8.20 18.59 -11.57
C LEU A 30 -8.48 20.11 -11.68
N PRO A 31 -8.31 20.89 -10.59
CA PRO A 31 -8.76 22.28 -10.53
C PRO A 31 -8.08 23.22 -11.55
N VAL A 32 -6.83 22.94 -11.93
CA VAL A 32 -6.03 23.80 -12.83
C VAL A 32 -6.01 23.26 -14.26
N ILE A 33 -5.78 21.96 -14.40
CA ILE A 33 -5.66 21.30 -15.71
C ILE A 33 -7.04 21.01 -16.29
N GLY A 34 -7.99 20.60 -15.45
CA GLY A 34 -9.29 20.12 -15.88
C GLY A 34 -10.18 21.17 -16.51
N GLN A 35 -9.98 22.45 -16.17
CA GLN A 35 -10.67 23.58 -16.82
C GLN A 35 -10.24 23.77 -18.29
N LYS A 36 -9.03 23.31 -18.66
CA LYS A 36 -8.51 23.38 -20.03
C LYS A 36 -8.92 22.17 -20.90
N ILE A 37 -9.51 21.13 -20.31
CA ILE A 37 -9.89 19.91 -21.02
C ILE A 37 -11.38 20.00 -21.40
N PRO A 38 -11.73 20.18 -22.68
CA PRO A 38 -13.11 20.30 -23.09
C PRO A 38 -13.87 18.98 -22.93
N GLY A 39 -15.18 19.05 -22.69
CA GLY A 39 -16.03 17.85 -22.59
C GLY A 39 -16.10 17.02 -23.88
N THR A 40 -15.69 17.59 -25.02
CA THR A 40 -15.63 16.92 -26.33
C THR A 40 -14.55 15.84 -26.42
N VAL A 41 -13.58 15.81 -25.49
CA VAL A 41 -12.50 14.80 -25.48
C VAL A 41 -13.05 13.37 -25.39
N PHE A 42 -14.21 13.17 -24.75
CA PHE A 42 -14.87 11.86 -24.72
C PHE A 42 -15.46 11.44 -26.08
N LYS A 43 -15.69 12.36 -27.01
CA LYS A 43 -16.16 12.07 -28.37
C LYS A 43 -15.01 11.77 -29.35
N SER A 44 -13.78 12.17 -29.01
CA SER A 44 -12.62 11.98 -29.89
C SER A 44 -12.13 10.52 -29.91
N TYR A 45 -12.53 9.77 -30.93
CA TYR A 45 -12.10 8.38 -31.11
C TYR A 45 -10.60 8.26 -31.40
N GLU A 46 -10.05 9.15 -32.23
CA GLU A 46 -8.62 9.14 -32.60
C GLU A 46 -7.70 9.32 -31.39
N LEU A 47 -8.01 10.29 -30.52
CA LEU A 47 -7.24 10.52 -29.29
C LEU A 47 -7.28 9.30 -28.37
N LYS A 48 -8.45 8.66 -28.20
CA LYS A 48 -8.57 7.44 -27.39
C LYS A 48 -7.76 6.30 -27.99
N LYS A 49 -7.76 6.16 -29.32
CA LYS A 49 -6.99 5.14 -30.03
C LYS A 49 -5.49 5.34 -29.81
N ILE A 50 -4.99 6.57 -29.98
CA ILE A 50 -3.57 6.92 -29.72
C ILE A 50 -3.19 6.61 -28.27
N LEU A 51 -3.97 7.09 -27.29
CA LEU A 51 -3.69 6.83 -25.88
C LEU A 51 -3.74 5.33 -25.53
N THR A 52 -4.65 4.59 -26.15
CA THR A 52 -4.75 3.14 -25.96
C THR A 52 -3.51 2.42 -26.49
N VAL A 53 -3.01 2.80 -27.67
CA VAL A 53 -1.77 2.26 -28.24
C VAL A 53 -0.57 2.60 -27.35
N LEU A 54 -0.45 3.84 -26.88
CA LEU A 54 0.62 4.25 -25.96
C LEU A 54 0.60 3.44 -24.66
N LEU A 55 -0.58 3.22 -24.07
CA LEU A 55 -0.73 2.38 -22.88
C LEU A 55 -0.37 0.92 -23.15
N PHE A 56 -0.66 0.39 -24.34
CA PHE A 56 -0.24 -0.96 -24.71
C PHE A 56 1.28 -1.07 -24.85
N ILE A 57 1.93 -0.10 -25.49
CA ILE A 57 3.39 -0.05 -25.62
C ILE A 57 4.03 0.03 -24.23
N TRP A 58 3.57 0.98 -23.40
CA TRP A 58 4.04 1.14 -22.03
C TRP A 58 3.89 -0.16 -21.23
N LYS A 59 2.71 -0.79 -21.31
CA LYS A 59 2.46 -2.08 -20.64
C LYS A 59 3.39 -3.16 -21.17
N ALA A 60 3.64 -3.24 -22.47
CA ALA A 60 4.55 -4.22 -23.06
C ALA A 60 5.98 -4.05 -22.52
N VAL A 61 6.51 -2.82 -22.56
CA VAL A 61 7.85 -2.48 -22.04
C VAL A 61 7.96 -2.83 -20.55
N MET A 62 7.00 -2.40 -19.72
CA MET A 62 7.02 -2.70 -18.29
C MET A 62 6.88 -4.19 -17.99
N THR A 63 6.06 -4.92 -18.77
CA THR A 63 5.89 -6.37 -18.56
C THR A 63 7.16 -7.14 -18.93
N LEU A 64 7.84 -6.75 -20.01
CA LEU A 64 9.11 -7.33 -20.41
C LEU A 64 10.21 -7.00 -19.38
N GLY A 65 10.34 -5.74 -18.98
CA GLY A 65 11.29 -5.31 -17.95
C GLY A 65 11.10 -6.05 -16.62
N ALA A 66 9.85 -6.31 -16.24
CA ALA A 66 9.54 -7.12 -15.05
C ALA A 66 10.09 -8.56 -15.17
N LYS A 67 10.14 -9.16 -16.36
CA LYS A 67 10.69 -10.53 -16.54
C LYS A 67 12.20 -10.56 -16.29
N PHE A 68 12.92 -9.55 -16.79
CA PHE A 68 14.33 -9.35 -16.49
C PHE A 68 14.56 -9.13 -15.00
N LEU A 69 13.74 -8.29 -14.37
CA LEU A 69 13.83 -8.03 -12.94
C LEU A 69 13.60 -9.29 -12.10
N TRP A 70 12.61 -10.13 -12.44
CA TRP A 70 12.36 -11.39 -11.71
C TRP A 70 13.53 -12.36 -11.77
N LEU A 71 14.15 -12.54 -12.95
CA LEU A 71 15.35 -13.39 -13.10
C LEU A 71 16.59 -12.76 -12.48
N GLY A 72 16.71 -11.43 -12.53
CA GLY A 72 17.79 -10.69 -11.87
C GLY A 72 17.72 -10.80 -10.35
N LEU A 73 16.51 -10.70 -9.77
CA LEU A 73 16.28 -10.91 -8.34
C LEU A 73 16.58 -12.35 -7.93
N SER A 74 16.17 -13.35 -8.73
CA SER A 74 16.45 -14.75 -8.39
C SER A 74 17.95 -15.04 -8.42
N TYR A 75 18.69 -14.45 -9.37
CA TYR A 75 20.16 -14.45 -9.35
C TYR A 75 20.71 -13.73 -8.12
N GLY A 76 20.23 -12.53 -7.79
CA GLY A 76 20.71 -11.76 -6.64
C GLY A 76 20.50 -12.47 -5.31
N ILE A 77 19.37 -13.16 -5.15
CA ILE A 77 19.08 -14.00 -3.97
C ILE A 77 20.07 -15.17 -3.91
N ALA A 78 20.29 -15.87 -5.02
CA ALA A 78 21.27 -16.97 -5.08
C ALA A 78 22.70 -16.49 -4.78
N PHE A 79 23.07 -15.33 -5.33
CA PHE A 79 24.37 -14.71 -5.10
C PHE A 79 24.56 -14.37 -3.62
N PHE A 80 23.59 -13.67 -3.03
CA PHE A 80 23.65 -13.31 -1.62
C PHE A 80 23.68 -14.55 -0.73
N SER A 81 22.85 -15.55 -1.00
CA SER A 81 22.77 -16.76 -0.17
C SER A 81 24.10 -17.53 -0.18
N ILE A 82 24.68 -17.79 -1.35
CA ILE A 82 25.97 -18.50 -1.46
C ILE A 82 27.12 -17.67 -0.84
N ARG A 83 27.22 -16.37 -1.15
CA ARG A 83 28.34 -15.52 -0.70
C ARG A 83 28.28 -15.21 0.79
N PHE A 84 27.09 -14.98 1.33
CA PHE A 84 26.88 -14.77 2.76
C PHE A 84 27.31 -15.99 3.59
N LEU A 85 26.96 -17.20 3.15
CA LEU A 85 27.34 -18.42 3.87
C LEU A 85 28.81 -18.80 3.72
N SER A 86 29.40 -18.56 2.54
CA SER A 86 30.81 -18.87 2.30
C SER A 86 31.78 -17.86 2.93
N GLY A 87 31.29 -16.76 3.51
CA GLY A 87 32.11 -15.69 4.06
C GLY A 87 33.00 -15.00 3.01
N GLY A 88 32.67 -15.17 1.72
CA GLY A 88 33.46 -14.68 0.60
C GLY A 88 33.26 -13.20 0.33
N SER A 89 34.11 -12.62 -0.52
CA SER A 89 33.92 -11.24 -1.01
C SER A 89 32.63 -11.10 -1.81
N PHE A 90 31.97 -9.95 -1.66
CA PHE A 90 30.74 -9.59 -2.39
C PHE A 90 31.06 -9.04 -3.78
N ASP A 91 31.88 -9.75 -4.55
CA ASP A 91 32.19 -9.38 -5.92
C ASP A 91 31.09 -9.91 -6.85
N LEU A 92 30.26 -8.99 -7.34
CA LEU A 92 29.14 -9.30 -8.26
C LEU A 92 29.60 -9.87 -9.60
N PHE A 93 30.88 -9.66 -9.94
CA PHE A 93 31.50 -10.10 -11.19
C PHE A 93 32.82 -10.80 -10.87
N PRO A 94 33.17 -11.89 -11.58
CA PRO A 94 32.45 -12.48 -12.73
C PRO A 94 31.25 -13.36 -12.32
N PHE A 95 30.30 -13.54 -13.25
CA PHE A 95 29.16 -14.43 -13.06
C PHE A 95 29.61 -15.89 -12.94
N ASP A 96 29.49 -16.46 -11.75
CA ASP A 96 29.74 -17.89 -11.53
C ASP A 96 28.57 -18.72 -12.09
N PRO A 97 28.81 -19.66 -13.02
CA PRO A 97 27.77 -20.53 -13.58
C PRO A 97 26.95 -21.30 -12.54
N ASN A 98 27.52 -21.65 -11.38
CA ASN A 98 26.80 -22.34 -10.32
C ASN A 98 25.79 -21.42 -9.63
N ILE A 99 26.16 -20.16 -9.37
CA ILE A 99 25.25 -19.14 -8.83
C ILE A 99 24.10 -18.89 -9.82
N VAL A 100 24.41 -18.83 -11.12
CA VAL A 100 23.38 -18.64 -12.17
C VAL A 100 22.44 -19.84 -12.27
N LYS A 101 22.95 -21.08 -12.16
CA LYS A 101 22.11 -22.29 -12.10
C LYS A 101 21.19 -22.28 -10.87
N GLN A 102 21.72 -21.94 -9.70
CA GLN A 102 20.92 -21.80 -8.48
C GLN A 102 19.86 -20.70 -8.63
N GLY A 103 20.21 -19.57 -9.22
CA GLY A 103 19.26 -18.48 -9.50
C GLY A 103 18.10 -18.92 -10.41
N LEU A 104 18.33 -19.82 -11.37
CA LEU A 104 17.27 -20.41 -12.18
C LEU A 104 16.36 -21.35 -11.37
N LEU A 105 16.94 -22.15 -10.46
CA LEU A 105 16.19 -22.99 -9.53
C LEU A 105 15.30 -22.17 -8.59
N PHE A 106 15.84 -21.10 -8.01
CA PHE A 106 15.07 -20.17 -7.20
C PHE A 106 13.91 -19.57 -8.00
N TRP A 107 14.13 -19.24 -9.27
CA TRP A 107 13.05 -18.75 -10.14
C TRP A 107 11.96 -19.82 -10.35
N ILE A 108 12.31 -21.09 -10.55
CA ILE A 108 11.33 -22.19 -10.66
C ILE A 108 10.55 -22.37 -9.35
N GLY A 109 11.23 -22.35 -8.20
CA GLY A 109 10.60 -22.43 -6.89
C GLY A 109 9.65 -21.25 -6.63
N TRP A 110 10.09 -20.04 -6.96
CA TRP A 110 9.28 -18.83 -6.88
C TRP A 110 8.07 -18.87 -7.81
N LEU A 111 8.26 -19.35 -9.05
CA LEU A 111 7.18 -19.60 -9.99
C LEU A 111 6.13 -20.56 -9.40
N GLY A 112 6.58 -21.63 -8.73
CA GLY A 112 5.70 -22.53 -7.98
C GLY A 112 4.87 -21.80 -6.93
N ILE A 113 5.52 -21.00 -6.08
CA ILE A 113 4.85 -20.19 -5.05
C ILE A 113 3.80 -19.26 -5.64
N VAL A 114 4.15 -18.49 -6.67
CA VAL A 114 3.21 -17.56 -7.33
C VAL A 114 2.05 -18.32 -7.97
N SER A 115 2.34 -19.43 -8.64
CA SER A 115 1.32 -20.26 -9.32
C SER A 115 0.34 -20.91 -8.35
N ILE A 116 0.73 -21.20 -7.11
CA ILE A 116 -0.21 -21.62 -6.05
C ILE A 116 -1.30 -20.57 -5.87
N PHE A 117 -0.94 -19.31 -5.69
CA PHE A 117 -1.90 -18.24 -5.46
C PHE A 117 -2.71 -17.93 -6.72
N ASP A 118 -2.07 -17.83 -7.88
CA ASP A 118 -2.74 -17.50 -9.14
C ASP A 118 -3.64 -18.62 -9.64
N GLY A 119 -3.23 -19.88 -9.45
CA GLY A 119 -3.97 -21.07 -9.91
C GLY A 119 -5.01 -21.54 -8.89
N ILE A 120 -4.59 -21.82 -7.64
CA ILE A 120 -5.51 -22.31 -6.61
C ILE A 120 -6.49 -21.21 -6.22
N TRP A 121 -6.11 -19.95 -6.13
CA TRP A 121 -7.03 -18.89 -5.70
C TRP A 121 -7.61 -18.05 -6.83
N TYR A 122 -7.45 -18.48 -8.08
CA TYR A 122 -7.99 -17.82 -9.27
C TYR A 122 -9.46 -17.38 -9.08
N SER A 123 -9.73 -16.14 -9.47
CA SER A 123 -11.08 -15.57 -9.50
C SER A 123 -11.20 -14.61 -10.69
N MET A 124 -12.31 -14.69 -11.41
CA MET A 124 -12.62 -13.71 -12.46
C MET A 124 -12.66 -12.28 -11.89
N ASP A 125 -12.17 -11.32 -12.67
CA ASP A 125 -12.29 -9.88 -12.37
C ASP A 125 -13.70 -9.38 -12.75
N ASN A 126 -14.20 -8.36 -12.05
CA ASN A 126 -15.48 -7.70 -12.36
C ASN A 126 -15.53 -7.24 -13.83
N ASN A 127 -14.40 -6.79 -14.39
CA ASN A 127 -14.34 -6.42 -15.80
C ASN A 127 -14.60 -7.61 -16.74
N GLU A 128 -14.18 -8.82 -16.35
CA GLU A 128 -14.34 -10.04 -17.14
C GLU A 128 -15.78 -10.51 -17.13
N VAL A 129 -16.41 -10.51 -15.95
CA VAL A 129 -17.83 -10.86 -15.80
C VAL A 129 -18.70 -9.85 -16.55
N ASN A 130 -18.45 -8.56 -16.37
CA ASN A 130 -19.18 -7.51 -17.09
C ASN A 130 -19.02 -7.64 -18.61
N PHE A 131 -17.81 -7.95 -19.08
CA PHE A 131 -17.58 -8.18 -20.52
C PHE A 131 -18.31 -9.43 -21.03
N LEU A 132 -18.25 -10.53 -20.28
CA LEU A 132 -18.98 -11.75 -20.63
C LEU A 132 -20.48 -11.52 -20.72
N ASP A 133 -21.05 -10.76 -19.78
CA ASP A 133 -22.47 -10.45 -19.72
C ASP A 133 -22.87 -9.46 -20.82
N GLN A 134 -22.10 -8.39 -21.04
CA GLN A 134 -22.36 -7.37 -22.08
C GLN A 134 -22.30 -7.94 -23.49
N PHE A 135 -21.38 -8.87 -23.75
CA PHE A 135 -21.19 -9.47 -25.08
C PHE A 135 -21.85 -10.85 -25.21
N SER A 136 -22.62 -11.30 -24.20
CA SER A 136 -23.33 -12.59 -24.19
C SER A 136 -22.46 -13.79 -24.58
N LEU A 137 -21.20 -13.80 -24.12
CA LEU A 137 -20.22 -14.81 -24.50
C LEU A 137 -20.35 -16.09 -23.65
N PRO A 138 -20.12 -17.28 -24.22
CA PRO A 138 -20.11 -18.52 -23.45
C PRO A 138 -18.97 -18.52 -22.43
N ARG A 139 -19.32 -18.39 -21.14
CA ARG A 139 -18.38 -18.27 -20.01
C ARG A 139 -17.34 -19.40 -19.98
N GLN A 140 -17.76 -20.64 -20.22
CA GLN A 140 -16.89 -21.82 -20.23
C GLN A 140 -15.78 -21.70 -21.29
N ARG A 141 -16.15 -21.41 -22.54
CA ARG A 141 -15.20 -21.32 -23.65
C ARG A 141 -14.23 -20.16 -23.46
N PHE A 142 -14.73 -19.01 -23.00
CA PHE A 142 -13.89 -17.84 -22.75
C PHE A 142 -12.91 -18.06 -21.62
N VAL A 143 -13.36 -18.51 -20.43
CA VAL A 143 -12.47 -18.67 -19.26
C VAL A 143 -11.40 -19.71 -19.52
N ARG A 144 -11.78 -20.90 -20.04
CA ARG A 144 -10.82 -21.96 -20.37
C ARG A 144 -9.81 -21.51 -21.42
N GLY A 145 -10.30 -21.05 -22.55
CA GLY A 145 -9.46 -20.67 -23.69
C GLY A 145 -8.53 -19.50 -23.35
N ARG A 146 -9.05 -18.50 -22.66
CA ARG A 146 -8.28 -17.31 -22.30
C ARG A 146 -7.22 -17.60 -21.27
N LEU A 147 -7.47 -18.46 -20.28
CA LEU A 147 -6.45 -18.86 -19.31
C LEU A 147 -5.26 -19.53 -19.99
N VAL A 148 -5.50 -20.51 -20.87
CA VAL A 148 -4.42 -21.15 -21.66
C VAL A 148 -3.67 -20.12 -22.48
N LEU A 149 -4.40 -19.23 -23.18
CA LEU A 149 -3.78 -18.17 -23.98
C LEU A 149 -2.89 -17.26 -23.13
N LEU A 150 -3.37 -16.84 -21.95
CA LEU A 150 -2.62 -15.96 -21.06
C LEU A 150 -1.33 -16.63 -20.57
N ILE A 151 -1.37 -17.90 -20.18
CA ILE A 151 -0.19 -18.65 -19.74
C ILE A 151 0.83 -18.77 -20.89
N VAL A 152 0.38 -19.12 -22.11
CA VAL A 152 1.26 -19.22 -23.28
C VAL A 152 1.88 -17.86 -23.63
N VAL A 153 1.08 -16.79 -23.66
CA VAL A 153 1.57 -15.44 -23.94
C VAL A 153 2.56 -14.97 -22.87
N GLU A 154 2.33 -15.29 -21.60
CA GLU A 154 3.28 -14.96 -20.52
C GLU A 154 4.59 -15.76 -20.63
N ALA A 155 4.54 -17.03 -21.04
CA ALA A 155 5.75 -17.82 -21.32
C ALA A 155 6.58 -17.18 -22.44
N VAL A 156 5.93 -16.75 -23.54
CA VAL A 156 6.60 -16.07 -24.66
C VAL A 156 7.23 -14.74 -24.22
N LYS A 157 6.57 -13.98 -23.33
CA LYS A 157 7.14 -12.73 -22.79
C LYS A 157 8.42 -12.94 -21.99
N TYR A 158 8.65 -14.13 -21.43
CA TYR A 158 9.90 -14.44 -20.75
C TYR A 158 11.06 -14.75 -21.72
N TRP A 159 10.80 -15.02 -23.00
CA TRP A 159 11.84 -15.45 -23.95
C TRP A 159 13.04 -14.50 -24.04
N PRO A 160 12.88 -13.16 -24.15
CA PRO A 160 14.03 -12.26 -24.17
C PRO A 160 14.88 -12.35 -22.90
N ALA A 161 14.22 -12.50 -21.74
CA ALA A 161 14.89 -12.59 -20.45
C ALA A 161 15.59 -13.95 -20.26
N PHE A 162 14.95 -15.05 -20.65
CA PHE A 162 15.58 -16.38 -20.66
C PHE A 162 16.77 -16.45 -21.61
N PHE A 163 16.68 -15.82 -22.78
CA PHE A 163 17.78 -15.76 -23.73
C PHE A 163 19.00 -15.09 -23.09
N VAL A 164 18.83 -13.89 -22.53
CA VAL A 164 19.92 -13.16 -21.84
C VAL A 164 20.44 -13.93 -20.63
N TYR A 165 19.56 -14.51 -19.82
CA TYR A 165 19.96 -15.31 -18.66
C TYR A 165 20.76 -16.56 -19.08
N GLY A 166 20.38 -17.21 -20.17
CA GLY A 166 21.09 -18.37 -20.68
C GLY A 166 22.41 -18.04 -21.40
N LEU A 167 22.63 -16.80 -21.85
CA LEU A 167 23.96 -16.34 -22.28
C LEU A 167 24.96 -16.40 -21.11
N LEU A 168 24.53 -16.13 -19.88
CA LEU A 168 25.37 -16.25 -18.67
C LEU A 168 25.81 -17.70 -18.42
N LEU A 169 24.98 -18.68 -18.81
CA LEU A 169 25.28 -20.12 -18.74
C LEU A 169 25.91 -20.68 -20.02
N ARG A 170 26.15 -19.84 -21.03
CA ARG A 170 26.60 -20.25 -22.39
C ARG A 170 25.68 -21.26 -23.07
N ASN A 171 24.40 -21.32 -22.66
CA ASN A 171 23.39 -22.22 -23.22
C ASN A 171 22.00 -21.54 -23.24
N PRO A 172 21.78 -20.54 -24.11
CA PRO A 172 20.54 -19.77 -24.17
C PRO A 172 19.32 -20.63 -24.53
N LEU A 173 19.48 -21.60 -25.44
CA LEU A 173 18.38 -22.46 -25.88
C LEU A 173 17.85 -23.35 -24.75
N ALA A 174 18.73 -23.96 -23.95
CA ALA A 174 18.30 -24.80 -22.84
C ALA A 174 17.50 -24.01 -21.81
N VAL A 175 17.93 -22.81 -21.44
CA VAL A 175 17.21 -21.95 -20.48
C VAL A 175 15.85 -21.52 -21.04
N MET A 176 15.76 -21.18 -22.34
CA MET A 176 14.48 -20.85 -22.97
C MET A 176 13.49 -22.02 -22.96
N VAL A 177 13.95 -23.23 -23.29
CA VAL A 177 13.10 -24.43 -23.33
C VAL A 177 12.67 -24.83 -21.93
N VAL A 178 13.61 -25.00 -21.00
CA VAL A 178 13.34 -25.38 -19.61
C VAL A 178 12.47 -24.32 -18.93
N GLY A 179 12.78 -23.04 -19.09
CA GLY A 179 11.99 -21.94 -18.54
C GLY A 179 10.56 -21.93 -19.08
N SER A 180 10.37 -22.11 -20.39
CA SER A 180 9.04 -22.11 -21.02
C SER A 180 8.20 -23.32 -20.61
N PHE A 181 8.76 -24.53 -20.65
CA PHE A 181 8.02 -25.74 -20.30
C PHE A 181 7.74 -25.82 -18.80
N SER A 182 8.66 -25.38 -17.95
CA SER A 182 8.42 -25.27 -16.51
C SER A 182 7.30 -24.25 -16.23
N TYR A 183 7.32 -23.09 -16.91
CA TYR A 183 6.25 -22.09 -16.78
C TYR A 183 4.88 -22.66 -17.15
N LEU A 184 4.79 -23.34 -18.30
CA LEU A 184 3.56 -23.97 -18.76
C LEU A 184 3.08 -25.07 -17.80
N ALA A 185 3.95 -26.03 -17.47
CA ALA A 185 3.61 -27.17 -16.62
C ALA A 185 3.14 -26.74 -15.23
N ILE A 186 3.89 -25.88 -14.55
CA ILE A 186 3.60 -25.44 -13.18
C ILE A 186 2.30 -24.64 -13.14
N ASN A 187 2.10 -23.66 -14.03
CA ASN A 187 0.86 -22.88 -14.05
C ASN A 187 -0.35 -23.76 -14.37
N LEU A 188 -0.28 -24.56 -15.44
CA LEU A 188 -1.39 -25.43 -15.83
C LEU A 188 -1.74 -26.43 -14.73
N PHE A 189 -0.73 -26.98 -14.05
CA PHE A 189 -0.92 -27.85 -12.89
C PHE A 189 -1.68 -27.16 -11.76
N PHE A 190 -1.27 -25.96 -11.34
CA PHE A 190 -1.94 -25.26 -10.24
C PHE A 190 -3.33 -24.73 -10.61
N TYR A 191 -3.55 -24.35 -11.86
CA TYR A 191 -4.88 -24.04 -12.36
C TYR A 191 -5.79 -25.27 -12.38
N TRP A 192 -5.27 -26.43 -12.78
CA TRP A 192 -6.01 -27.68 -12.70
C TRP A 192 -6.31 -28.08 -11.25
N LEU A 193 -5.32 -27.99 -10.37
CA LEU A 193 -5.48 -28.29 -8.94
C LEU A 193 -6.54 -27.37 -8.32
N GLY A 194 -6.49 -26.07 -8.62
CA GLY A 194 -7.48 -25.09 -8.17
C GLY A 194 -8.91 -25.40 -8.63
N ARG A 195 -9.08 -25.97 -9.82
CA ARG A 195 -10.36 -26.54 -10.28
C ARG A 195 -10.70 -27.77 -9.48
N LYS A 196 -9.81 -28.75 -9.33
CA LYS A 196 -10.14 -30.02 -8.65
C LYS A 196 -10.52 -29.82 -7.17
N THR A 197 -9.94 -28.82 -6.51
CA THR A 197 -10.14 -28.55 -5.08
C THR A 197 -11.21 -27.49 -4.79
N TYR A 198 -12.04 -27.13 -5.77
CA TYR A 198 -12.97 -26.00 -5.63
C TYR A 198 -14.10 -26.26 -4.62
N THR A 199 -14.44 -27.53 -4.39
CA THR A 199 -15.44 -27.99 -3.42
C THR A 199 -14.93 -28.00 -1.97
N LEU A 200 -13.62 -27.86 -1.76
CA LEU A 200 -13.06 -27.78 -0.41
C LEU A 200 -13.55 -26.53 0.32
N THR A 201 -13.74 -26.66 1.63
CA THR A 201 -14.04 -25.51 2.48
C THR A 201 -12.89 -24.48 2.43
N PRO A 202 -13.17 -23.18 2.65
CA PRO A 202 -12.14 -22.14 2.61
C PRO A 202 -10.96 -22.38 3.57
N SER A 203 -11.20 -23.01 4.73
CA SER A 203 -10.17 -23.37 5.70
C SER A 203 -9.26 -24.49 5.20
N GLN A 204 -9.85 -25.57 4.67
CA GLN A 204 -9.09 -26.70 4.09
C GLN A 204 -8.24 -26.25 2.90
N ARG A 205 -8.79 -25.43 2.00
CA ARG A 205 -8.03 -24.89 0.86
C ARG A 205 -6.87 -24.00 1.31
N ARG A 206 -7.06 -23.22 2.38
CA ARG A 206 -6.01 -22.39 2.99
C ARG A 206 -4.92 -23.27 3.60
N MET A 207 -5.29 -24.30 4.35
CA MET A 207 -4.36 -25.28 4.90
C MET A 207 -3.52 -25.92 3.79
N MET A 208 -4.17 -26.48 2.76
CA MET A 208 -3.50 -27.06 1.59
C MET A 208 -2.54 -26.06 0.92
N THR A 209 -2.98 -24.82 0.71
CA THR A 209 -2.15 -23.75 0.12
C THR A 209 -0.88 -23.52 0.93
N TRP A 210 -0.99 -23.41 2.26
CA TRP A 210 0.15 -23.23 3.14
C TRP A 210 1.03 -24.47 3.22
N THR A 211 0.45 -25.67 3.24
CA THR A 211 1.23 -26.93 3.23
C THR A 211 2.09 -27.02 1.97
N ILE A 212 1.51 -26.75 0.78
CA ILE A 212 2.27 -26.75 -0.48
C ILE A 212 3.32 -25.63 -0.48
N PHE A 213 2.96 -24.43 -0.02
CA PHE A 213 3.89 -23.29 0.08
C PHE A 213 5.12 -23.64 0.94
N PHE A 214 4.92 -24.17 2.15
CA PHE A 214 6.01 -24.58 3.03
C PHE A 214 6.79 -25.76 2.47
N ALA A 215 6.13 -26.71 1.78
CA ALA A 215 6.81 -27.80 1.11
C ALA A 215 7.75 -27.30 -0.01
N ILE A 216 7.33 -26.34 -0.83
CA ILE A 216 8.21 -25.73 -1.86
C ILE A 216 9.38 -24.99 -1.21
N ILE A 217 9.13 -24.20 -0.16
CA ILE A 217 10.20 -23.51 0.56
C ILE A 217 11.20 -24.51 1.15
N LEU A 218 10.71 -25.59 1.76
CA LEU A 218 11.55 -26.64 2.32
C LEU A 218 12.38 -27.32 1.23
N LEU A 219 11.81 -27.60 0.06
CA LEU A 219 12.54 -28.16 -1.08
C LEU A 219 13.63 -27.22 -1.59
N VAL A 220 13.34 -25.92 -1.72
CA VAL A 220 14.32 -24.91 -2.13
C VAL A 220 15.41 -24.72 -1.05
N ALA A 221 15.05 -24.77 0.23
CA ALA A 221 16.01 -24.71 1.33
C ALA A 221 16.88 -25.97 1.41
N ALA A 222 16.31 -27.15 1.20
CA ALA A 222 17.05 -28.41 1.16
C ALA A 222 18.04 -28.43 -0.01
N ASP A 223 17.61 -27.99 -1.19
CA ASP A 223 18.50 -27.81 -2.35
C ASP A 223 19.67 -26.88 -2.01
N PHE A 224 19.41 -25.80 -1.28
CA PHE A 224 20.47 -24.88 -0.83
C PHE A 224 21.44 -25.49 0.20
N TRP A 225 20.96 -26.34 1.13
CA TRP A 225 21.79 -26.94 2.19
C TRP A 225 22.60 -28.17 1.75
N PHE A 226 22.06 -29.00 0.86
CA PHE A 226 22.69 -30.26 0.46
C PHE A 226 23.55 -30.16 -0.81
N ASP A 227 23.57 -28.99 -1.45
CA ASP A 227 24.24 -28.71 -2.73
C ASP A 227 24.08 -29.76 -3.87
N PRO A 228 22.89 -30.37 -4.10
CA PRO A 228 22.64 -31.12 -5.33
C PRO A 228 22.47 -30.19 -6.55
N THR A 229 22.49 -28.87 -6.32
CA THR A 229 22.05 -27.80 -7.22
C THR A 229 22.73 -27.84 -8.59
N ALA A 230 24.05 -27.97 -8.61
CA ALA A 230 24.82 -28.02 -9.83
C ALA A 230 24.47 -29.26 -10.66
N LYS A 231 24.20 -30.41 -10.02
CA LYS A 231 23.86 -31.66 -10.71
C LYS A 231 22.43 -31.64 -11.24
N LEU A 232 21.47 -31.20 -10.43
CA LEU A 232 20.06 -31.15 -10.79
C LEU A 232 19.80 -30.15 -11.93
N MET A 233 20.38 -28.94 -11.88
CA MET A 233 20.28 -27.98 -12.98
C MET A 233 21.05 -28.40 -14.23
N THR A 234 22.23 -29.01 -14.07
CA THR A 234 22.97 -29.51 -15.25
C THR A 234 22.19 -30.63 -15.94
N GLY A 235 21.50 -31.49 -15.18
CA GLY A 235 20.58 -32.49 -15.72
C GLY A 235 19.38 -31.86 -16.40
N LEU A 236 18.67 -30.93 -15.75
CA LEU A 236 17.47 -30.29 -16.31
C LEU A 236 17.75 -29.48 -17.58
N LEU A 237 18.93 -28.84 -17.67
CA LEU A 237 19.36 -28.11 -18.87
C LEU A 237 19.80 -29.05 -20.02
N HIS A 238 19.99 -30.35 -19.75
CA HIS A 238 20.33 -31.33 -20.77
C HIS A 238 19.12 -31.59 -21.70
N PRO A 239 19.32 -31.71 -23.04
CA PRO A 239 18.22 -31.90 -23.99
C PRO A 239 17.28 -33.08 -23.71
N VAL A 240 17.81 -34.14 -23.07
CA VAL A 240 17.04 -35.33 -22.67
C VAL A 240 15.88 -34.96 -21.72
N CYS A 241 16.04 -33.94 -20.87
CA CYS A 241 15.01 -33.51 -19.93
C CYS A 241 13.92 -32.63 -20.56
N TRP A 242 14.09 -32.16 -21.80
CA TRP A 242 13.10 -31.30 -22.45
C TRP A 242 11.83 -32.07 -22.83
N ILE A 243 11.97 -33.33 -23.25
CA ILE A 243 10.85 -34.19 -23.65
C ILE A 243 9.94 -34.50 -22.44
N PRO A 244 10.45 -34.99 -21.29
CA PRO A 244 9.64 -35.17 -20.09
C PRO A 244 8.92 -33.89 -19.63
N LEU A 245 9.59 -32.73 -19.68
CA LEU A 245 8.97 -31.45 -19.30
C LEU A 245 7.84 -31.05 -20.25
N LEU A 246 8.01 -31.28 -21.56
CA LEU A 246 6.97 -31.06 -22.55
C LEU A 246 5.78 -32.01 -22.33
N ILE A 247 6.03 -33.30 -22.09
CA ILE A 247 4.98 -34.28 -21.79
C ILE A 247 4.22 -33.86 -20.53
N LEU A 248 4.91 -33.41 -19.49
CA LEU A 248 4.28 -32.91 -18.27
C LEU A 248 3.40 -31.67 -18.54
N ALA A 249 3.89 -30.71 -19.33
CA ALA A 249 3.11 -29.53 -19.71
C ALA A 249 1.85 -29.90 -20.51
N ILE A 250 1.97 -30.83 -21.47
CA ILE A 250 0.84 -31.34 -22.26
C ILE A 250 -0.16 -32.07 -21.35
N PHE A 251 0.32 -32.94 -20.47
CA PHE A 251 -0.51 -33.68 -19.52
C PHE A 251 -1.29 -32.74 -18.60
N CYS A 252 -0.64 -31.74 -18.00
CA CYS A 252 -1.31 -30.74 -17.17
C CYS A 252 -2.31 -29.90 -17.98
N GLY A 253 -1.98 -29.57 -19.23
CA GLY A 253 -2.88 -28.88 -20.15
C GLY A 253 -4.13 -29.68 -20.48
N ASP A 254 -3.97 -30.96 -20.81
CA ASP A 254 -5.08 -31.89 -21.06
C ASP A 254 -5.99 -31.99 -19.83
N ARG A 255 -5.42 -32.23 -18.65
CA ARG A 255 -6.20 -32.31 -17.40
C ARG A 255 -6.92 -31.02 -17.06
N PHE A 256 -6.34 -29.86 -17.36
CA PHE A 256 -6.98 -28.57 -17.20
C PHE A 256 -8.16 -28.37 -18.17
N LEU A 257 -8.01 -28.80 -19.43
CA LEU A 257 -9.03 -28.62 -20.48
C LEU A 257 -10.19 -29.61 -20.36
N CYS A 258 -9.91 -30.85 -19.97
CA CYS A 258 -10.85 -31.95 -19.85
C CYS A 258 -11.47 -32.06 -18.45
N PHE A 259 -11.62 -30.93 -17.74
CA PHE A 259 -12.25 -30.93 -16.41
C PHE A 259 -13.77 -31.12 -16.52
N ASP A 260 -14.30 -32.13 -15.81
CA ASP A 260 -15.70 -32.57 -15.93
C ASP A 260 -16.72 -31.53 -15.40
N ASP A 261 -16.45 -30.94 -14.23
CA ASP A 261 -17.43 -30.11 -13.50
C ASP A 261 -17.21 -28.60 -13.70
N GLU A 262 -17.15 -28.17 -14.96
CA GLU A 262 -16.91 -26.76 -15.29
C GLU A 262 -18.01 -25.83 -14.80
N GLY A 263 -19.26 -26.31 -14.88
CA GLY A 263 -20.43 -25.53 -14.49
C GLY A 263 -20.35 -25.14 -13.02
N GLY A 264 -20.12 -26.11 -12.13
CA GLY A 264 -20.00 -25.89 -10.69
C GLY A 264 -18.82 -24.99 -10.35
N TYR A 265 -17.67 -25.19 -10.99
CA TYR A 265 -16.49 -24.33 -10.79
C TYR A 265 -16.76 -22.85 -11.16
N LEU A 266 -17.43 -22.60 -12.29
CA LEU A 266 -17.75 -21.22 -12.71
C LEU A 266 -18.79 -20.56 -11.81
N ILE A 267 -19.80 -21.29 -11.36
CA ILE A 267 -20.79 -20.78 -10.39
C ILE A 267 -20.08 -20.39 -9.10
N TRP A 268 -19.23 -21.27 -8.57
CA TRP A 268 -18.42 -21.01 -7.38
C TRP A 268 -17.58 -19.74 -7.52
N GLN A 269 -16.95 -19.52 -8.68
CA GLN A 269 -16.18 -18.30 -8.93
C GLN A 269 -17.04 -17.02 -8.90
N VAL A 270 -18.18 -17.04 -9.59
CA VAL A 270 -19.09 -15.88 -9.64
C VAL A 270 -19.65 -15.57 -8.26
N GLU A 271 -20.04 -16.58 -7.49
CA GLU A 271 -20.52 -16.40 -6.12
C GLU A 271 -19.44 -15.78 -5.22
N ARG A 272 -18.19 -16.25 -5.33
CA ARG A 272 -17.05 -15.69 -4.59
C ARG A 272 -16.78 -14.24 -4.98
N LEU A 273 -16.81 -13.90 -6.27
CA LEU A 273 -16.67 -12.52 -6.74
C LEU A 273 -17.80 -11.62 -6.23
N ARG A 274 -19.05 -12.10 -6.25
CA ARG A 274 -20.20 -11.36 -5.71
C ARG A 274 -20.07 -11.13 -4.20
N LYS A 275 -19.67 -12.14 -3.43
CA LYS A 275 -19.38 -12.00 -1.99
C LYS A 275 -18.25 -10.98 -1.73
N ALA A 276 -17.16 -11.04 -2.50
CA ALA A 276 -16.07 -10.08 -2.39
C ALA A 276 -16.51 -8.65 -2.76
N THR A 277 -17.32 -8.50 -3.80
CA THR A 277 -17.83 -7.20 -4.27
C THR A 277 -18.86 -6.63 -3.29
N ALA A 278 -19.71 -7.45 -2.68
CA ALA A 278 -20.64 -7.03 -1.64
C ALA A 278 -19.93 -6.62 -0.34
N ALA A 279 -18.77 -7.22 -0.02
CA ALA A 279 -17.95 -6.82 1.13
C ALA A 279 -17.09 -5.57 0.86
N ALA A 280 -16.83 -5.21 -0.41
CA ALA A 280 -15.95 -4.12 -0.78
C ALA A 280 -16.39 -2.71 -0.32
N PRO A 281 -17.69 -2.33 -0.32
CA PRO A 281 -18.16 -1.05 0.22
C PRO A 281 -17.84 -0.91 1.71
N ALA A 282 -18.06 -1.97 2.50
CA ALA A 282 -17.74 -1.99 3.92
C ALA A 282 -16.23 -1.84 4.21
N ALA A 283 -15.38 -2.38 3.32
CA ALA A 283 -13.93 -2.26 3.41
C ALA A 283 -13.36 -0.92 2.88
N LYS A 284 -14.01 -0.29 1.88
CA LYS A 284 -13.62 1.05 1.40
C LYS A 284 -13.97 2.15 2.40
N ASN A 285 -15.15 2.06 3.03
CA ASN A 285 -15.58 3.00 4.07
C ASN A 285 -14.65 2.94 5.29
N SER A 286 -13.99 1.80 5.55
CA SER A 286 -13.05 1.65 6.66
C SER A 286 -11.64 2.23 6.41
N GLN A 287 -11.24 2.49 5.15
CA GLN A 287 -9.88 2.94 4.86
C GLN A 287 -9.63 4.40 5.25
N TYR A 288 -10.63 5.28 5.07
CA TYR A 288 -10.51 6.72 5.39
C TYR A 288 -11.33 7.16 6.60
N LEU A 289 -12.36 6.41 7.01
CA LEU A 289 -13.22 6.75 8.15
C LEU A 289 -13.38 5.58 9.14
N GLY A 290 -12.58 4.50 8.98
CA GLY A 290 -12.68 3.30 9.79
C GLY A 290 -12.48 3.52 11.28
N GLN A 291 -11.62 4.47 11.68
CA GLN A 291 -11.50 4.84 13.09
C GLN A 291 -12.81 5.46 13.60
N GLY A 292 -13.39 6.43 12.88
CA GLY A 292 -14.68 7.06 13.24
C GLY A 292 -15.86 6.08 13.26
N LEU A 293 -15.92 5.14 12.32
CA LEU A 293 -16.95 4.08 12.27
C LEU A 293 -16.79 3.03 13.37
N SER A 294 -15.54 2.67 13.70
CA SER A 294 -15.27 1.75 14.82
C SER A 294 -15.71 2.33 16.17
N MET A 295 -15.72 3.66 16.28
CA MET A 295 -16.15 4.37 17.48
C MET A 295 -17.67 4.29 17.71
N GLN A 296 -18.49 4.14 16.65
CA GLN A 296 -19.96 4.00 16.81
C GLN A 296 -20.38 2.74 17.56
N LYS A 297 -19.57 1.66 17.51
CA LYS A 297 -19.94 0.35 18.07
C LYS A 297 -19.82 0.25 19.60
N LYS A 298 -19.36 1.28 20.30
CA LYS A 298 -19.16 1.26 21.76
C LYS A 298 -19.83 2.47 22.40
N LEU A 299 -21.08 2.28 22.78
CA LEU A 299 -21.89 3.27 23.48
C LEU A 299 -21.75 3.05 24.99
N GLU A 300 -21.04 3.94 25.66
CA GLU A 300 -21.01 4.03 27.12
C GLU A 300 -21.26 5.49 27.50
N LEU A 301 -22.35 5.75 28.23
CA LEU A 301 -22.67 7.06 28.78
C LEU A 301 -22.03 7.14 30.17
N GLU A 302 -20.94 7.88 30.29
CA GLU A 302 -20.47 8.38 31.59
C GLU A 302 -21.09 9.76 31.82
N ALA A 303 -21.91 9.86 32.87
CA ALA A 303 -22.71 11.04 33.21
C ALA A 303 -21.87 12.08 33.99
N GLU A 304 -20.84 12.66 33.36
CA GLU A 304 -20.13 13.82 33.91
C GLU A 304 -20.37 15.06 33.04
N SER A 305 -21.34 15.90 33.41
CA SER A 305 -21.61 17.19 32.77
C SER A 305 -20.72 18.29 33.34
N ASN A 306 -20.07 19.07 32.47
CA ASN A 306 -19.45 20.34 32.87
C ASN A 306 -20.52 21.43 32.77
N GLU A 307 -20.99 21.95 33.91
CA GLU A 307 -22.07 22.95 33.98
C GLU A 307 -21.67 24.35 33.49
N THR A 308 -20.37 24.58 33.21
CA THR A 308 -19.83 25.90 32.85
C THR A 308 -19.73 26.17 31.35
N LEU A 309 -20.01 25.18 30.49
CA LEU A 309 -19.90 25.30 29.03
C LEU A 309 -21.27 25.46 28.38
N PHE A 310 -21.37 26.34 27.37
CA PHE A 310 -22.62 26.61 26.64
C PHE A 310 -22.48 26.42 25.13
N GLY A 311 -23.59 26.13 24.45
CA GLY A 311 -23.70 26.08 22.98
C GLY A 311 -22.76 25.06 22.31
N SER A 312 -22.08 25.49 21.23
CA SER A 312 -21.17 24.64 20.43
C SER A 312 -20.05 24.01 21.27
N GLN A 313 -19.53 24.72 22.28
CA GLN A 313 -18.46 24.22 23.13
C GLN A 313 -18.93 23.08 24.03
N TYR A 314 -20.15 23.17 24.56
CA TYR A 314 -20.76 22.09 25.34
C TYR A 314 -20.99 20.83 24.51
N LEU A 315 -21.53 20.99 23.28
CA LEU A 315 -21.72 19.89 22.35
C LEU A 315 -20.41 19.15 22.05
N ASN A 316 -19.34 19.90 21.78
CA ASN A 316 -18.03 19.30 21.55
C ASN A 316 -17.48 18.65 22.83
N ASP A 317 -17.70 19.22 24.01
CA ASP A 317 -17.28 18.60 25.28
C ASP A 317 -17.93 17.24 25.51
N LEU A 318 -19.25 17.15 25.33
CA LEU A 318 -19.98 15.90 25.41
C LEU A 318 -19.45 14.88 24.40
N LEU A 319 -19.19 15.30 23.15
CA LEU A 319 -18.64 14.42 22.12
C LEU A 319 -17.26 13.85 22.51
N PHE A 320 -16.35 14.69 22.99
CA PHE A 320 -15.01 14.26 23.38
C PHE A 320 -15.02 13.43 24.66
N LYS A 321 -15.94 13.69 25.61
CA LYS A 321 -16.16 12.83 26.79
C LYS A 321 -16.65 11.45 26.38
N ARG A 322 -17.68 11.40 25.51
CA ARG A 322 -18.23 10.15 24.97
C ARG A 322 -17.18 9.26 24.31
N TYR A 323 -16.22 9.86 23.59
CA TYR A 323 -15.16 9.11 22.91
C TYR A 323 -13.81 9.11 23.64
N ARG A 324 -13.77 9.56 24.90
CA ARG A 324 -12.54 9.69 25.69
C ARG A 324 -11.77 8.38 25.81
N ARG A 325 -12.46 7.28 26.17
CA ARG A 325 -11.83 5.95 26.33
C ARG A 325 -11.12 5.48 25.06
N ILE A 326 -11.71 5.74 23.88
CA ILE A 326 -11.12 5.34 22.59
C ILE A 326 -9.91 6.21 22.26
N LEU A 327 -10.02 7.53 22.45
CA LEU A 327 -8.90 8.45 22.24
C LEU A 327 -7.74 8.14 23.21
N GLN A 328 -8.04 7.85 24.48
CA GLN A 328 -7.06 7.44 25.48
C GLN A 328 -6.39 6.11 25.11
N ARG A 329 -7.14 5.09 24.66
CA ARG A 329 -6.52 3.84 24.19
C ARG A 329 -5.59 4.09 23.00
N SER A 330 -6.00 4.94 22.07
CA SER A 330 -5.17 5.34 20.92
C SER A 330 -3.93 6.12 21.35
N LEU A 331 -4.02 6.91 22.44
CA LEU A 331 -2.90 7.62 23.05
C LEU A 331 -1.95 6.64 23.73
N LEU A 332 -2.47 5.71 24.53
CA LEU A 332 -1.69 4.69 25.23
C LEU A 332 -0.87 3.82 24.26
N ILE A 333 -1.41 3.48 23.08
CA ILE A 333 -0.65 2.73 22.07
C ILE A 333 0.55 3.57 21.55
N ARG A 334 0.34 4.86 21.25
CA ARG A 334 1.43 5.75 20.81
C ARG A 334 2.47 5.94 21.93
N LEU A 335 2.01 6.14 23.17
CA LEU A 335 2.88 6.25 24.34
C LEU A 335 3.61 4.94 24.64
N ALA A 336 3.03 3.78 24.37
CA ALA A 336 3.71 2.50 24.52
C ALA A 336 4.89 2.36 23.54
N VAL A 337 4.73 2.80 22.28
CA VAL A 337 5.83 2.83 21.30
C VAL A 337 6.94 3.80 21.75
N ILE A 338 6.56 4.99 22.22
CA ILE A 338 7.51 5.96 22.81
C ILE A 338 8.18 5.36 24.04
N GLY A 339 7.45 4.66 24.90
CA GLY A 339 7.94 3.99 26.11
C GLY A 339 8.92 2.85 25.81
N ILE A 340 8.67 2.05 24.77
CA ILE A 340 9.63 1.04 24.31
C ILE A 340 10.92 1.72 23.84
N THR A 341 10.81 2.78 23.05
CA THR A 341 11.97 3.57 22.59
C THR A 341 12.74 4.15 23.77
N TRP A 342 12.04 4.67 24.77
CA TRP A 342 12.60 5.19 26.02
C TRP A 342 13.39 4.11 26.79
N LEU A 343 12.82 2.91 26.95
CA LEU A 343 13.50 1.79 27.60
C LEU A 343 14.75 1.33 26.83
N LEU A 344 14.70 1.33 25.49
CA LEU A 344 15.86 1.02 24.65
C LEU A 344 16.98 2.06 24.82
N VAL A 345 16.65 3.35 24.94
CA VAL A 345 17.63 4.40 25.21
C VAL A 345 18.26 4.23 26.60
N ILE A 346 17.47 3.88 27.62
CA ILE A 346 17.99 3.56 28.96
C ILE A 346 18.95 2.38 28.88
N ALA A 347 18.51 1.25 28.32
CA ALA A 347 19.34 0.05 28.20
C ALA A 347 20.62 0.32 27.41
N GLY A 348 20.53 0.98 26.26
CA GLY A 348 21.68 1.34 25.44
C GLY A 348 22.68 2.26 26.15
N SER A 349 22.20 3.15 27.02
CA SER A 349 23.06 4.00 27.86
C SER A 349 23.75 3.18 28.95
N LEU A 350 23.00 2.35 29.69
CA LEU A 350 23.52 1.55 30.80
C LEU A 350 24.52 0.47 30.34
N PHE A 351 24.27 -0.19 29.20
CA PHE A 351 25.17 -1.18 28.61
C PHE A 351 26.30 -0.56 27.77
N GLY A 352 26.36 0.78 27.69
CA GLY A 352 27.43 1.49 27.01
C GLY A 352 27.40 1.44 25.48
N VAL A 353 26.29 0.98 24.88
CA VAL A 353 26.08 0.96 23.42
C VAL A 353 26.01 2.38 22.84
N LEU A 354 25.54 3.34 23.64
CA LEU A 354 25.38 4.74 23.23
C LEU A 354 26.55 5.64 23.65
N LYS A 355 27.70 5.08 24.08
CA LYS A 355 28.87 5.87 24.52
C LYS A 355 29.49 6.73 23.43
N ASP A 356 29.45 6.27 22.18
CA ASP A 356 29.98 7.00 21.02
C ASP A 356 28.97 7.99 20.43
N ALA A 357 27.82 8.18 21.06
CA ALA A 357 26.82 9.13 20.61
C ALA A 357 27.36 10.57 20.74
N THR A 358 27.16 11.36 19.68
CA THR A 358 27.58 12.77 19.63
C THR A 358 26.37 13.69 19.51
N GLU A 359 26.50 14.92 20.00
CA GLU A 359 25.47 15.94 19.85
C GLU A 359 25.11 16.17 18.38
N THR A 360 26.12 16.23 17.50
CA THR A 360 25.92 16.40 16.05
C THR A 360 25.10 15.26 15.45
N GLY A 361 25.36 14.01 15.84
CA GLY A 361 24.55 12.87 15.43
C GLY A 361 23.09 12.97 15.89
N LEU A 362 22.87 13.42 17.13
CA LEU A 362 21.51 13.58 17.69
C LEU A 362 20.77 14.77 17.09
N ILE A 363 21.48 15.86 16.73
CA ILE A 363 20.92 16.96 15.96
C ILE A 363 20.45 16.46 14.58
N GLY A 364 21.18 15.54 13.96
CA GLY A 364 20.79 14.87 12.72
C GLY A 364 19.43 14.13 12.80
N LEU A 365 18.97 13.79 14.01
CA LEU A 365 17.67 13.14 14.22
C LEU A 365 16.50 14.13 14.34
N LEU A 366 16.75 15.43 14.46
CA LEU A 366 15.67 16.43 14.63
C LEU A 366 14.70 16.48 13.43
N PRO A 367 15.16 16.42 12.16
CA PRO A 367 14.24 16.38 11.02
C PRO A 367 13.31 15.16 11.01
N LEU A 368 13.77 14.02 11.52
CA LEU A 368 12.97 12.81 11.68
C LEU A 368 11.76 13.02 12.60
N LEU A 369 11.84 13.93 13.59
CA LEU A 369 10.71 14.25 14.46
C LEU A 369 9.52 14.83 13.71
N PHE A 370 9.73 15.52 12.59
CA PHE A 370 8.64 16.01 11.74
C PHE A 370 7.82 14.84 11.20
N PHE A 371 8.48 13.85 10.62
CA PHE A 371 7.82 12.66 10.06
C PHE A 371 7.18 11.81 11.15
N MET A 372 7.85 11.67 12.31
CA MET A 372 7.28 10.98 13.47
C MET A 372 6.00 11.65 13.94
N MET A 373 5.96 12.98 14.01
CA MET A 373 4.75 13.73 14.36
C MET A 373 3.66 13.64 13.29
N TYR A 374 4.01 13.56 12.00
CA TYR A 374 3.05 13.29 10.93
C TYR A 374 2.32 11.95 11.13
N LEU A 375 3.05 10.90 11.51
CA LEU A 375 2.47 9.58 11.78
C LEU A 375 1.71 9.52 13.11
N ALA A 376 2.25 10.17 14.15
CA ALA A 376 1.73 10.06 15.51
C ALA A 376 0.58 11.04 15.82
N SER A 377 0.39 12.11 15.03
CA SER A 377 -0.62 13.14 15.35
C SER A 377 -2.06 12.60 15.46
N PHE A 378 -2.84 13.27 16.31
CA PHE A 378 -4.27 13.01 16.47
C PHE A 378 -5.19 13.79 15.51
N GLY A 379 -4.65 14.69 14.68
CA GLY A 379 -5.46 15.56 13.81
C GLY A 379 -6.44 14.79 12.94
N LYS A 380 -5.95 13.78 12.21
CA LYS A 380 -6.78 12.92 11.35
C LYS A 380 -7.79 12.10 12.16
N THR A 381 -7.37 11.48 13.27
CA THR A 381 -8.26 10.69 14.14
C THR A 381 -9.42 11.53 14.68
N ILE A 382 -9.14 12.76 15.12
CA ILE A 382 -10.16 13.68 15.66
C ILE A 382 -11.11 14.14 14.56
N VAL A 383 -10.59 14.56 13.39
CA VAL A 383 -11.43 14.96 12.25
C VAL A 383 -12.40 13.84 11.85
N GLN A 384 -11.93 12.59 11.76
CA GLN A 384 -12.78 11.46 11.41
C GLN A 384 -13.83 11.15 12.48
N MET A 385 -13.43 11.19 13.76
CA MET A 385 -14.35 10.98 14.89
C MET A 385 -15.48 12.00 14.86
N VAL A 386 -15.12 13.27 14.71
CA VAL A 386 -16.06 14.39 14.73
C VAL A 386 -16.97 14.38 13.51
N PHE A 387 -16.44 14.12 12.31
CA PHE A 387 -17.24 14.07 11.09
C PHE A 387 -18.31 12.96 11.15
N VAL A 388 -17.90 11.73 11.44
CA VAL A 388 -18.79 10.55 11.41
C VAL A 388 -19.85 10.62 12.51
N ASN A 389 -19.48 11.12 13.68
CA ASN A 389 -20.32 11.00 14.88
C ASN A 389 -21.07 12.28 15.27
N CYS A 390 -20.82 13.40 14.59
CA CYS A 390 -21.45 14.68 14.89
C CYS A 390 -21.75 15.46 13.61
N ASP A 391 -20.71 15.89 12.88
CA ASP A 391 -20.87 16.92 11.85
C ASP A 391 -21.72 16.42 10.67
N MET A 392 -21.65 15.14 10.31
CA MET A 392 -22.49 14.57 9.24
C MET A 392 -23.98 14.80 9.47
N ALA A 393 -24.45 14.68 10.72
CA ALA A 393 -25.85 14.91 11.07
C ALA A 393 -26.11 16.40 11.35
N MET A 394 -25.18 17.08 12.03
CA MET A 394 -25.39 18.44 12.50
C MET A 394 -25.34 19.49 11.39
N LEU A 395 -24.60 19.23 10.30
CA LEU A 395 -24.46 20.18 9.19
C LEU A 395 -25.75 20.43 8.38
N TYR A 396 -26.80 19.63 8.58
CA TYR A 396 -28.13 19.90 8.02
C TYR A 396 -28.84 21.06 8.74
N TYR A 397 -28.50 21.32 9.99
CA TYR A 397 -29.14 22.36 10.79
C TYR A 397 -28.54 23.75 10.52
N PRO A 398 -29.35 24.80 10.24
CA PRO A 398 -28.86 26.15 9.98
C PRO A 398 -28.00 26.75 11.09
N PHE A 399 -28.40 26.60 12.36
CA PHE A 399 -27.66 27.14 13.52
C PHE A 399 -26.23 26.58 13.61
N TYR A 400 -26.02 25.35 13.15
CA TYR A 400 -24.71 24.70 13.16
C TYR A 400 -23.75 25.27 12.09
N ARG A 401 -24.30 25.94 11.07
CA ARG A 401 -23.56 26.54 9.96
C ARG A 401 -23.26 28.02 10.18
N GLU A 402 -23.62 28.58 11.33
CA GLU A 402 -23.28 29.95 11.70
C GLU A 402 -21.77 30.09 11.95
N ALA A 403 -21.21 31.23 11.56
CA ALA A 403 -19.77 31.48 11.66
C ALA A 403 -19.26 31.36 13.10
N SER A 404 -20.01 31.88 14.07
CA SER A 404 -19.73 31.79 15.51
C SER A 404 -19.67 30.33 16.00
N THR A 405 -20.62 29.49 15.60
CA THR A 405 -20.72 28.07 15.96
C THR A 405 -19.58 27.24 15.34
N ILE A 406 -19.26 27.51 14.07
CA ILE A 406 -18.17 26.86 13.34
C ILE A 406 -16.82 27.20 13.97
N LEU A 407 -16.53 28.49 14.19
CA LEU A 407 -15.26 28.94 14.75
C LEU A 407 -15.08 28.49 16.19
N SER A 408 -16.12 28.59 17.04
CA SER A 408 -16.07 28.08 18.41
C SER A 408 -15.82 26.57 18.47
N GLY A 409 -16.48 25.81 17.59
CA GLY A 409 -16.24 24.37 17.44
C GLY A 409 -14.81 24.07 16.98
N PHE A 410 -14.29 24.82 16.01
CA PHE A 410 -12.92 24.68 15.53
C PHE A 410 -11.91 24.85 16.65
N PHE A 411 -11.99 25.95 17.41
CA PHE A 411 -11.03 26.24 18.48
C PHE A 411 -11.11 25.24 19.63
N TYR A 412 -12.31 24.74 19.96
CA TYR A 412 -12.46 23.66 20.94
C TYR A 412 -11.72 22.39 20.47
N ARG A 413 -11.97 21.96 19.23
CA ARG A 413 -11.34 20.77 18.63
C ARG A 413 -9.83 20.94 18.48
N PHE A 414 -9.37 22.13 18.11
CA PHE A 414 -7.95 22.48 18.03
C PHE A 414 -7.28 22.33 19.40
N ARG A 415 -7.85 22.89 20.47
CA ARG A 415 -7.31 22.77 21.83
C ARG A 415 -7.24 21.32 22.30
N LYS A 416 -8.27 20.51 22.02
CA LYS A 416 -8.24 19.08 22.36
C LYS A 416 -7.18 18.32 21.56
N THR A 417 -7.05 18.62 20.27
CA THR A 417 -6.00 18.00 19.43
C THR A 417 -4.61 18.38 19.94
N LEU A 418 -4.42 19.65 20.31
CA LEU A 418 -3.18 20.16 20.90
C LEU A 418 -2.87 19.50 22.24
N PHE A 419 -3.87 19.22 23.07
CA PHE A 419 -3.68 18.46 24.32
C PHE A 419 -3.10 17.07 24.05
N TYR A 420 -3.70 16.29 23.14
CA TYR A 420 -3.22 14.94 22.83
C TYR A 420 -1.82 14.94 22.17
N ASN A 421 -1.61 15.83 21.18
CA ASN A 421 -0.30 15.98 20.55
C ASN A 421 0.75 16.52 21.54
N GLY A 422 0.33 17.37 22.48
CA GLY A 422 1.12 17.84 23.61
C GLY A 422 1.65 16.68 24.46
N THR A 423 0.80 15.72 24.81
CA THR A 423 1.23 14.53 25.57
C THR A 423 2.27 13.69 24.81
N ILE A 424 2.13 13.57 23.48
CA ILE A 424 3.11 12.87 22.62
C ILE A 424 4.48 13.56 22.69
N ILE A 425 4.52 14.88 22.47
CA ILE A 425 5.78 15.61 22.48
C ILE A 425 6.46 15.60 23.86
N LEU A 426 5.67 15.60 24.95
CA LEU A 426 6.22 15.45 26.30
C LEU A 426 6.88 14.07 26.48
N GLY A 427 6.29 13.01 25.93
CA GLY A 427 6.91 11.69 25.93
C GLY A 427 8.21 11.64 25.14
N ILE A 428 8.28 12.31 23.98
CA ILE A 428 9.52 12.41 23.20
C ILE A 428 10.58 13.22 23.96
N LEU A 429 10.20 14.35 24.55
CA LEU A 429 11.09 15.18 25.36
C LEU A 429 11.70 14.39 26.52
N LEU A 430 10.89 13.56 27.19
CA LEU A 430 11.34 12.69 28.28
C LEU A 430 12.50 11.78 27.85
N ILE A 431 12.48 11.26 26.61
CA ILE A 431 13.57 10.42 26.09
C ILE A 431 14.89 11.17 26.11
N PHE A 432 14.94 12.37 25.55
CA PHE A 432 16.17 13.18 25.49
C PHE A 432 16.62 13.67 26.86
N VAL A 433 15.67 14.00 27.76
CA VAL A 433 15.98 14.35 29.15
C VAL A 433 16.65 13.16 29.84
N THR A 434 16.07 11.96 29.75
CA THR A 434 16.67 10.77 30.37
C THR A 434 18.00 10.37 29.76
N PHE A 435 18.17 10.52 28.44
CA PHE A 435 19.45 10.30 27.77
C PHE A 435 20.55 11.20 28.35
N THR A 436 20.24 12.47 28.60
CA THR A 436 21.21 13.43 29.17
C THR A 436 21.54 13.13 30.62
N LEU A 437 20.56 12.67 31.40
CA LEU A 437 20.79 12.27 32.80
C LEU A 437 21.70 11.03 32.91
N LEU A 438 21.58 10.09 31.97
CA LEU A 438 22.38 8.86 31.95
C LEU A 438 23.75 9.04 31.27
N ASN A 439 23.87 10.01 30.36
CA ASN A 439 25.11 10.31 29.63
C ASN A 439 25.44 11.81 29.76
N PRO A 440 25.91 12.23 30.96
CA PRO A 440 26.18 13.63 31.22
C PRO A 440 27.28 14.18 30.31
N GLY A 441 27.09 15.40 29.80
CA GLY A 441 28.07 16.11 28.98
C GLY A 441 27.93 15.94 27.46
N ILE A 442 27.02 15.09 26.97
CA ILE A 442 26.80 14.89 25.53
C ILE A 442 25.90 15.98 24.92
N LEU A 443 24.77 16.31 25.57
CA LEU A 443 23.79 17.27 25.03
C LEU A 443 23.90 18.63 25.72
N SER A 444 24.01 19.70 24.91
CA SER A 444 24.05 21.07 25.41
C SER A 444 22.66 21.62 25.79
N LEU A 445 22.63 22.71 26.57
CA LEU A 445 21.38 23.43 26.84
C LEU A 445 20.76 24.03 25.56
N GLN A 446 21.60 24.38 24.58
CA GLN A 446 21.15 24.89 23.29
C GLN A 446 20.36 23.81 22.53
N PHE A 447 20.81 22.56 22.55
CA PHE A 447 20.07 21.43 21.97
C PHE A 447 18.65 21.33 22.53
N PHE A 448 18.47 21.42 23.85
CA PHE A 448 17.15 21.36 24.46
C PHE A 448 16.26 22.54 24.06
N THR A 449 16.83 23.74 23.93
CA THR A 449 16.09 24.92 23.46
C THR A 449 15.57 24.70 22.03
N VAL A 450 16.44 24.19 21.14
CA VAL A 450 16.09 23.83 19.76
C VAL A 450 15.03 22.74 19.72
N LEU A 451 15.19 21.69 20.52
CA LEU A 451 14.28 20.56 20.59
C LEU A 451 12.88 20.98 21.06
N VAL A 452 12.78 21.75 22.15
CA VAL A 452 11.50 22.23 22.69
C VAL A 452 10.79 23.12 21.69
N LEU A 453 11.52 24.06 21.07
CA LEU A 453 10.97 24.93 20.04
C LEU A 453 10.39 24.12 18.87
N LEU A 454 11.17 23.15 18.35
CA LEU A 454 10.74 22.28 17.27
C LEU A 454 9.51 21.45 17.66
N LEU A 455 9.55 20.75 18.79
CA LEU A 455 8.45 19.91 19.26
C LEU A 455 7.16 20.70 19.44
N PHE A 456 7.24 21.90 20.02
CA PHE A 456 6.09 22.77 20.18
C PHE A 456 5.53 23.25 18.83
N SER A 457 6.41 23.65 17.90
CA SER A 457 6.02 24.02 16.55
C SER A 457 5.28 22.88 15.84
N LEU A 458 5.81 21.66 15.89
CA LEU A 458 5.19 20.48 15.30
C LEU A 458 3.84 20.17 15.96
N ALA A 459 3.75 20.22 17.29
CA ALA A 459 2.48 19.97 17.99
C ALA A 459 1.40 20.96 17.55
N ILE A 460 1.70 22.25 17.40
CA ILE A 460 0.75 23.24 16.89
C ILE A 460 0.42 22.98 15.42
N LEU A 461 1.43 22.82 14.56
CA LEU A 461 1.25 22.60 13.12
C LEU A 461 0.32 21.41 12.85
N PHE A 462 0.60 20.25 13.45
CA PHE A 462 -0.16 19.03 13.25
C PHE A 462 -1.52 19.03 13.95
N SER A 463 -1.71 19.86 14.97
CA SER A 463 -3.02 20.08 15.59
C SER A 463 -3.90 20.99 14.73
N PHE A 464 -3.30 21.92 14.01
CA PHE A 464 -4.00 22.88 13.15
C PHE A 464 -4.31 22.31 11.76
N HIS A 465 -3.32 21.70 11.08
CA HIS A 465 -3.38 21.37 9.65
C HIS A 465 -4.61 20.55 9.25
N GLU A 466 -4.83 19.39 9.88
CA GLU A 466 -5.94 18.50 9.52
C GLU A 466 -7.31 19.15 9.77
N LEU A 467 -7.46 19.86 10.89
CA LEU A 467 -8.69 20.60 11.19
C LEU A 467 -8.90 21.74 10.18
N PHE A 468 -7.86 22.50 9.86
CA PHE A 468 -7.95 23.61 8.91
C PHE A 468 -8.40 23.11 7.53
N ILE A 469 -7.75 22.09 7.00
CA ILE A 469 -8.10 21.49 5.72
C ILE A 469 -9.53 20.92 5.76
N TYR A 470 -9.92 20.27 6.86
CA TYR A 470 -11.27 19.76 7.05
C TYR A 470 -12.34 20.87 6.99
N TYR A 471 -12.14 21.98 7.70
CA TYR A 471 -13.10 23.08 7.73
C TYR A 471 -13.18 23.87 6.43
N VAL A 472 -12.06 24.04 5.72
CA VAL A 472 -12.02 24.77 4.45
C VAL A 472 -12.52 23.91 3.29
N LEU A 473 -12.20 22.62 3.25
CA LEU A 473 -12.48 21.78 2.09
C LEU A 473 -13.61 20.78 2.27
N GLN A 474 -14.04 20.46 3.50
CA GLN A 474 -15.05 19.44 3.83
C GLN A 474 -14.94 18.23 2.88
N PRO A 475 -13.90 17.37 3.05
CA PRO A 475 -13.48 16.41 2.04
C PRO A 475 -14.33 15.13 1.98
N PHE A 476 -15.28 14.97 2.90
CA PHE A 476 -16.06 13.75 3.09
C PHE A 476 -17.52 13.94 2.66
N THR A 477 -18.09 12.92 2.03
CA THR A 477 -19.52 12.87 1.67
C THR A 477 -20.35 12.14 2.73
N SER A 478 -21.68 12.24 2.62
CA SER A 478 -22.65 11.45 3.41
C SER A 478 -22.44 9.94 3.25
N GLU A 479 -21.96 9.50 2.08
CA GLU A 479 -21.60 8.11 1.79
C GLU A 479 -20.23 7.70 2.36
N LEU A 480 -19.60 8.53 3.21
CA LEU A 480 -18.31 8.25 3.85
C LEU A 480 -17.13 8.14 2.86
N GLU A 481 -17.27 8.70 1.65
CA GLU A 481 -16.22 8.71 0.63
C GLU A 481 -15.40 10.01 0.65
N VAL A 482 -14.11 9.90 0.35
CA VAL A 482 -13.24 11.06 0.07
C VAL A 482 -13.35 11.41 -1.41
N THR A 483 -14.26 12.32 -1.74
CA THR A 483 -14.54 12.70 -3.13
C THR A 483 -13.73 13.89 -3.61
N ASN A 484 -13.22 14.74 -2.70
CA ASN A 484 -12.55 15.98 -3.05
C ASN A 484 -11.10 15.76 -3.56
N PRO A 485 -10.81 15.99 -4.86
CA PRO A 485 -9.47 15.80 -5.41
C PRO A 485 -8.43 16.76 -4.80
N LEU A 486 -8.83 17.97 -4.40
CA LEU A 486 -7.94 18.94 -3.75
C LEU A 486 -7.43 18.42 -2.42
N TYR A 487 -8.29 17.76 -1.63
CA TYR A 487 -7.87 17.15 -0.37
C TYR A 487 -6.79 16.09 -0.61
N LYS A 488 -6.98 15.21 -1.60
CA LYS A 488 -5.99 14.17 -1.94
C LYS A 488 -4.65 14.76 -2.36
N ILE A 489 -4.66 15.83 -3.15
CA ILE A 489 -3.45 16.53 -3.58
C ILE A 489 -2.75 17.17 -2.38
N ILE A 490 -3.49 17.91 -1.53
CA ILE A 490 -2.92 18.59 -0.37
C ILE A 490 -2.35 17.58 0.63
N SER A 491 -3.08 16.50 0.94
CA SER A 491 -2.57 15.42 1.78
C SER A 491 -1.33 14.74 1.18
N GLY A 492 -1.28 14.58 -0.14
CA GLY A 492 -0.11 14.05 -0.84
C GLY A 492 1.10 14.99 -0.78
N ILE A 493 0.89 16.29 -0.96
CA ILE A 493 1.94 17.31 -0.80
C ILE A 493 2.45 17.33 0.64
N PHE A 494 1.54 17.31 1.63
CA PHE A 494 1.92 17.34 3.03
C PHE A 494 2.68 16.08 3.45
N TYR A 495 2.29 14.90 2.94
CA TYR A 495 3.08 13.68 3.05
C TYR A 495 4.46 13.83 2.41
N GLY A 496 4.53 14.40 1.20
CA GLY A 496 5.79 14.68 0.51
C GLY A 496 6.71 15.59 1.33
N ILE A 497 6.18 16.66 1.93
CA ILE A 497 6.93 17.53 2.85
C ILE A 497 7.44 16.73 4.05
N ALA A 498 6.59 15.92 4.68
CA ALA A 498 7.01 15.09 5.81
C ALA A 498 8.12 14.10 5.42
N TYR A 499 8.03 13.48 4.25
CA TYR A 499 9.03 12.55 3.73
C TYR A 499 10.35 13.26 3.38
N LEU A 500 10.29 14.43 2.74
CA LEU A 500 11.48 15.23 2.42
C LEU A 500 12.28 15.60 3.66
N ASN A 501 11.63 15.83 4.80
CA ASN A 501 12.32 16.07 6.07
C ASN A 501 13.22 14.90 6.51
N LEU A 502 12.97 13.67 6.06
CA LEU A 502 13.87 12.54 6.32
C LEU A 502 15.19 12.61 5.52
N GLN A 503 15.22 13.41 4.46
CA GLN A 503 16.36 13.55 3.56
C GLN A 503 17.08 14.90 3.75
N LEU A 504 16.65 15.73 4.71
CA LEU A 504 17.26 17.03 4.94
C LEU A 504 18.52 16.88 5.79
N ASP A 505 19.64 17.33 5.24
CA ASP A 505 20.90 17.48 5.97
C ASP A 505 20.98 18.82 6.75
N VAL A 506 19.92 19.64 6.69
CA VAL A 506 19.83 20.89 7.45
C VAL A 506 19.60 20.57 8.92
N THR A 507 20.61 20.85 9.74
CA THR A 507 20.67 20.45 11.14
C THR A 507 20.67 21.63 12.10
N GLY A 508 20.18 21.42 13.32
CA GLY A 508 20.35 22.34 14.45
C GLY A 508 19.32 23.48 14.53
N LEU A 509 19.77 24.64 15.00
CA LEU A 509 18.93 25.79 15.31
C LEU A 509 18.27 26.40 14.06
N SER A 510 18.98 26.45 12.93
CA SER A 510 18.46 26.98 11.67
C SER A 510 17.24 26.20 11.18
N TYR A 511 17.28 24.87 11.26
CA TYR A 511 16.17 24.00 10.93
C TYR A 511 14.96 24.24 11.84
N ALA A 512 15.15 24.25 13.16
CA ALA A 512 14.05 24.47 14.10
C ALA A 512 13.41 25.86 13.94
N LEU A 513 14.21 26.90 13.71
CA LEU A 513 13.71 28.25 13.43
C LEU A 513 12.94 28.31 12.11
N LEU A 514 13.44 27.67 11.06
CA LEU A 514 12.77 27.62 9.75
C LEU A 514 11.42 26.91 9.85
N VAL A 515 11.37 25.73 10.47
CA VAL A 515 10.11 24.98 10.66
C VAL A 515 9.14 25.78 11.52
N SER A 516 9.64 26.43 12.58
CA SER A 516 8.81 27.28 13.46
C SER A 516 8.23 28.48 12.73
N ALA A 517 9.06 29.21 11.99
CA ALA A 517 8.63 30.36 11.21
C ALA A 517 7.61 29.97 10.14
N LEU A 518 7.89 28.93 9.35
CA LEU A 518 6.97 28.44 8.32
C LEU A 518 5.64 27.96 8.93
N SER A 519 5.68 27.29 10.07
CA SER A 519 4.47 26.83 10.76
C SER A 519 3.63 28.02 11.24
N LEU A 520 4.26 29.04 11.84
CA LEU A 520 3.57 30.25 12.29
C LEU A 520 2.94 31.01 11.12
N VAL A 521 3.67 31.20 10.02
CA VAL A 521 3.14 31.84 8.81
C VAL A 521 1.96 31.04 8.25
N TYR A 522 2.09 29.71 8.16
CA TYR A 522 1.03 28.83 7.69
C TYR A 522 -0.23 28.92 8.55
N ILE A 523 -0.08 28.92 9.88
CA ILE A 523 -1.21 29.02 10.82
C ILE A 523 -1.84 30.41 10.74
N ALA A 524 -1.05 31.48 10.67
CA ALA A 524 -1.56 32.84 10.56
C ALA A 524 -2.41 33.02 9.29
N ILE A 525 -1.87 32.61 8.14
CA ILE A 525 -2.61 32.62 6.86
C ILE A 525 -3.85 31.72 6.96
N GLY A 526 -3.70 30.53 7.54
CA GLY A 526 -4.78 29.58 7.72
C GLY A 526 -5.93 30.13 8.58
N LEU A 527 -5.64 30.83 9.67
CA LEU A 527 -6.65 31.46 10.53
C LEU A 527 -7.42 32.56 9.80
N VAL A 528 -6.73 33.39 9.00
CA VAL A 528 -7.37 34.41 8.16
C VAL A 528 -8.31 33.76 7.14
N ILE A 529 -7.86 32.68 6.48
CA ILE A 529 -8.69 31.93 5.54
C ILE A 529 -9.87 31.29 6.26
N LEU A 530 -9.67 30.69 7.43
CA LEU A 530 -10.70 30.03 8.22
C LEU A 530 -11.82 31.03 8.58
N TRP A 531 -11.47 32.22 9.06
CA TRP A 531 -12.44 33.25 9.41
C TRP A 531 -13.30 33.70 8.22
N LYS A 532 -12.72 33.78 7.02
CA LYS A 532 -13.44 34.22 5.81
C LYS A 532 -14.21 33.10 5.11
N LYS A 533 -13.61 31.91 4.98
CA LYS A 533 -14.11 30.84 4.10
C LYS A 533 -14.87 29.75 4.82
N ALA A 534 -14.52 29.39 6.05
CA ALA A 534 -15.17 28.26 6.73
C ALA A 534 -16.70 28.37 6.80
N PRO A 535 -17.32 29.55 7.06
CA PRO A 535 -18.78 29.69 7.06
C PRO A 535 -19.44 29.43 5.69
N GLN A 536 -18.69 29.61 4.61
CA GLN A 536 -19.17 29.42 3.24
C GLN A 536 -18.96 27.98 2.76
N THR A 537 -17.86 27.34 3.17
CA THR A 537 -17.41 26.04 2.65
C THR A 537 -17.76 24.86 3.54
N PHE A 538 -17.99 25.07 4.83
CA PHE A 538 -18.28 24.01 5.80
C PHE A 538 -19.77 23.64 5.78
N ARG A 539 -20.17 22.91 4.73
CA ARG A 539 -21.53 22.43 4.48
C ARG A 539 -21.44 21.03 3.89
N ILE A 540 -22.50 20.23 4.01
CA ILE A 540 -22.55 18.90 3.41
C ILE A 540 -22.42 19.01 1.89
N LYS A 541 -21.50 18.24 1.33
CA LYS A 541 -21.37 18.01 -0.11
C LYS A 541 -22.08 16.72 -0.47
N GLY A 542 -23.08 16.84 -1.35
CA GLY A 542 -23.76 15.71 -1.97
C GLY A 542 -22.87 14.94 -2.93
#